data_AF-A0A8F6T5I4-F1
#
_entry.id   AF-A0A8F6T5I4-F1
#
_cell.length_a   1.000
_cell.length_b   1.000
_cell.length_c   1.000
_cell.angle_alpha   90.00
_cell.angle_beta   90.00
_cell.angle_gamma   90.00
#
_symmetry.space_group_name_H-M   'P 1'
#
loop_
_entity.id
_entity.type
_entity.pdbx_description
1 polymer ?
#
loop_
_entity_poly.entity_id
_entity_poly.type
_entity_poly.pdbx_seq_one_letter_code
_entity_poly.pdbx_strand_id
1 'polypeptide(L)'
;MDQKKILCLLYTTLLILPAQILGESVAESKREKRQAALLPLASYAGLTVAAPLFLSLIAAYGIYAVIQYKIRSDTDNHSCAGNRGWCRSSCRSYEYKDNRNSLQCGSYNCCRPKAG
;
A
#
# COMPACT_ATOMS: atom_id res chain seq x y z
N MET A 1 30.37 -21.87 29.84
CA MET A 1 29.11 -21.58 29.11
C MET A 1 28.90 -22.73 28.14
N ASP A 2 27.87 -23.55 28.32
CA ASP A 2 27.70 -24.81 27.57
C ASP A 2 27.63 -24.57 26.06
N GLN A 3 28.44 -25.32 25.31
CA GLN A 3 28.58 -25.23 23.84
C GLN A 3 27.21 -25.33 23.11
N LYS A 4 26.25 -26.06 23.71
CA LYS A 4 24.85 -26.16 23.24
C LYS A 4 24.06 -24.85 23.37
N LYS A 5 24.31 -24.05 24.41
CA LYS A 5 23.65 -22.75 24.62
C LYS A 5 24.14 -21.72 23.61
N ILE A 6 25.42 -21.78 23.25
CA ILE A 6 26.02 -20.90 22.23
C ILE A 6 25.45 -21.22 20.85
N LEU A 7 25.31 -22.50 20.49
CA LEU A 7 24.67 -22.91 19.23
C LEU A 7 23.20 -22.48 19.14
N CYS A 8 22.42 -22.61 20.21
CA CYS A 8 21.04 -22.13 20.23
C CYS A 8 20.94 -20.61 20.04
N LEU A 9 21.80 -19.83 20.69
CA LEU A 9 21.82 -18.37 20.54
C LEU A 9 22.24 -17.94 19.13
N LEU A 10 23.21 -18.63 18.53
CA LEU A 10 23.60 -18.39 17.14
C LEU A 10 22.47 -18.74 16.17
N TYR A 11 21.76 -19.84 16.40
CA TYR A 11 20.69 -20.28 15.52
C TYR A 11 19.46 -19.35 15.58
N THR A 12 19.08 -18.88 16.77
CA THR A 12 17.97 -17.93 16.92
C THR A 12 18.30 -16.57 16.29
N THR A 13 19.52 -16.07 16.48
CA THR A 13 19.95 -14.81 15.86
C THR A 13 20.02 -14.92 14.33
N LEU A 14 20.54 -16.02 13.78
CA LEU A 14 20.57 -16.28 12.34
C LEU A 14 19.19 -16.42 11.69
N LEU A 15 18.15 -16.80 12.43
CA LEU A 15 16.78 -16.87 11.92
C LEU A 15 16.06 -15.52 12.01
N ILE A 16 16.34 -14.73 13.06
CA ILE A 16 15.66 -13.46 13.30
C ILE A 16 16.19 -12.34 12.40
N LEU A 17 17.52 -12.26 12.19
CA LEU A 17 18.13 -11.20 11.37
C LEU A 17 17.64 -11.17 9.90
N PRO A 18 17.65 -12.28 9.14
CA PRO A 18 17.25 -12.24 7.74
C PRO A 18 15.77 -11.91 7.57
N ALA A 19 14.90 -12.26 8.52
CA ALA A 19 13.49 -11.89 8.49
C ALA A 19 13.29 -10.36 8.64
N GLN A 20 14.12 -9.70 9.45
CA GLN A 20 14.09 -8.24 9.61
C GLN A 20 14.57 -7.51 8.36
N ILE A 21 15.66 -7.97 7.74
CA ILE A 21 16.25 -7.37 6.53
C ILE A 21 15.34 -7.57 5.30
N LEU A 22 14.73 -8.77 5.17
CA LEU A 22 13.73 -9.02 4.11
C LEU A 22 12.46 -8.19 4.34
N GLY A 23 12.04 -8.04 5.61
CA GLY A 23 10.93 -7.17 5.99
C GLY A 23 11.19 -5.70 5.67
N GLU A 24 12.40 -5.21 5.95
CA GLU A 24 12.82 -3.83 5.67
C GLU A 24 12.89 -3.55 4.17
N SER A 25 13.51 -4.42 3.36
CA SER A 25 13.58 -4.21 1.90
C SER A 25 12.21 -4.22 1.21
N VAL A 26 11.29 -5.08 1.64
CA VAL A 26 9.89 -5.06 1.19
C VAL A 26 9.15 -3.84 1.73
N ALA A 27 9.46 -3.39 2.94
CA ALA A 27 8.87 -2.17 3.51
C ALA A 27 9.38 -0.91 2.80
N GLU A 28 10.65 -0.87 2.39
CA GLU A 28 11.34 0.28 1.80
C GLU A 28 10.90 0.53 0.36
N SER A 29 10.84 -0.53 -0.47
CA SER A 29 10.22 -0.46 -1.81
C SER A 29 8.74 -0.05 -1.76
N LYS A 30 8.03 -0.39 -0.69
CA LYS A 30 6.67 0.11 -0.42
C LYS A 30 6.67 1.53 0.13
N ARG A 31 7.71 1.94 0.87
CA ARG A 31 7.82 3.26 1.50
C ARG A 31 8.04 4.36 0.48
N GLU A 32 8.77 4.08 -0.59
CA GLU A 32 8.98 5.01 -1.70
C GLU A 32 7.66 5.44 -2.36
N LYS A 33 6.67 4.52 -2.43
CA LYS A 33 5.29 4.88 -2.83
C LYS A 33 4.48 5.57 -1.71
N ARG A 34 4.74 5.23 -0.44
CA ARG A 34 4.05 5.82 0.74
C ARG A 34 4.53 7.24 1.09
N GLN A 35 5.69 7.68 0.60
CA GLN A 35 6.22 9.03 0.84
C GLN A 35 5.57 10.11 -0.05
N ALA A 36 4.57 9.78 -0.86
CA ALA A 36 3.68 10.80 -1.39
C ALA A 36 2.97 11.46 -0.19
N ALA A 37 3.22 12.75 0.04
CA ALA A 37 2.51 13.53 1.04
C ALA A 37 1.01 13.21 0.95
N LEU A 38 0.42 12.75 2.06
CA LEU A 38 -1.00 12.45 2.09
C LEU A 38 -1.76 13.69 1.64
N LEU A 39 -2.61 13.52 0.63
CA LEU A 39 -3.45 14.61 0.15
C LEU A 39 -4.43 15.01 1.28
N PRO A 40 -5.01 16.22 1.24
CA PRO A 40 -6.08 16.58 2.16
C PRO A 40 -7.19 15.52 2.13
N LEU A 41 -7.76 15.19 3.29
CA LEU A 41 -8.76 14.11 3.45
C LEU A 41 -9.91 14.19 2.42
N ALA A 42 -10.35 15.41 2.09
CA ALA A 42 -11.39 15.66 1.08
C ALA A 42 -11.05 15.14 -0.32
N SER A 43 -9.77 15.01 -0.66
CA SER A 43 -9.32 14.42 -1.94
C SER A 43 -9.65 12.94 -2.07
N TYR A 44 -9.88 12.26 -0.94
CA TYR A 44 -10.22 10.84 -0.88
C TYR A 44 -11.72 10.59 -0.67
N ALA A 45 -12.54 11.65 -0.63
CA ALA A 45 -13.96 11.55 -0.32
C ALA A 45 -14.69 10.54 -1.24
N GLY A 46 -15.34 9.54 -0.64
CA GLY A 46 -16.09 8.51 -1.34
C GLY A 46 -15.25 7.50 -2.11
N LEU A 47 -13.91 7.56 -2.03
CA LEU A 47 -13.04 6.63 -2.73
C LEU A 47 -12.88 5.31 -1.94
N THR A 48 -12.62 4.25 -2.69
CA THR A 48 -12.03 3.03 -2.15
C THR A 48 -10.53 3.11 -2.32
N VAL A 49 -9.80 2.89 -1.25
CA VAL A 49 -8.34 2.94 -1.18
C VAL A 49 -7.77 1.61 -0.70
N ALA A 50 -6.51 1.34 -1.05
CA ALA A 50 -5.78 0.20 -0.54
C ALA A 50 -5.59 0.26 0.98
N ALA A 51 -5.59 -0.90 1.64
CA ALA A 51 -5.46 -1.01 3.10
C ALA A 51 -4.28 -0.22 3.73
N PRO A 52 -3.07 -0.20 3.15
CA PRO A 52 -1.99 0.61 3.70
C PRO A 52 -2.29 2.12 3.70
N LEU A 53 -2.94 2.63 2.66
CA LEU A 53 -3.33 4.03 2.57
C LEU A 53 -4.48 4.32 3.54
N PHE A 54 -5.44 3.42 3.66
CA PHE A 54 -6.54 3.53 4.63
C PHE A 54 -6.03 3.67 6.07
N LEU A 55 -5.10 2.81 6.48
CA LEU A 55 -4.48 2.86 7.80
C LEU A 55 -3.67 4.15 8.00
N SER A 56 -2.99 4.64 6.96
CA SER A 56 -2.25 5.91 7.01
C SER A 56 -3.20 7.10 7.20
N LEU A 57 -4.36 7.10 6.54
CA LEU A 57 -5.39 8.12 6.71
C LEU A 57 -6.01 8.08 8.11
N ILE A 58 -6.26 6.88 8.66
CA ILE A 58 -6.74 6.74 10.05
C ILE A 58 -5.70 7.29 11.03
N ALA A 59 -4.42 6.97 10.84
CA ALA A 59 -3.34 7.46 11.71
C ALA A 59 -3.18 8.98 11.65
N ALA A 60 -3.39 9.60 10.48
CA ALA A 60 -3.23 11.04 10.29
C ALA A 60 -4.46 11.87 10.69
N TYR A 61 -5.68 11.39 10.41
CA TYR A 61 -6.92 12.17 10.54
C TYR A 61 -7.94 11.58 11.53
N GLY A 62 -7.73 10.36 12.00
CA GLY A 62 -8.64 9.64 12.87
C GLY A 62 -9.76 8.91 12.12
N ILE A 63 -10.20 7.77 12.68
CA ILE A 63 -11.20 6.89 12.06
C ILE A 63 -12.54 7.59 11.83
N TYR A 64 -12.94 8.49 12.72
CA TYR A 64 -14.21 9.22 12.60
C TYR A 64 -14.26 10.08 11.34
N ALA A 65 -13.20 10.84 11.07
CA ALA A 65 -13.10 11.67 9.88
C ALA A 65 -13.07 10.81 8.61
N VAL A 66 -12.28 9.72 8.60
CA VAL A 66 -12.18 8.80 7.46
C VAL A 66 -13.55 8.20 7.10
N ILE A 67 -14.34 7.78 8.10
CA ILE A 67 -15.68 7.23 7.89
C ILE A 67 -16.66 8.32 7.42
N GLN A 68 -16.63 9.53 8.00
CA GLN A 68 -17.49 10.64 7.57
C GLN A 68 -17.29 10.99 6.09
N TYR A 69 -16.05 10.94 5.61
CA TYR A 69 -15.73 11.15 4.20
C TYR A 69 -16.05 9.93 3.31
N LYS A 70 -16.68 8.88 3.85
CA LYS A 70 -17.08 7.66 3.13
C LYS A 70 -15.92 6.96 2.43
N ILE A 71 -14.71 7.08 2.99
CA ILE A 71 -13.51 6.42 2.48
C ILE A 71 -13.59 4.95 2.88
N ARG A 72 -13.35 4.05 1.92
CA ARG A 72 -13.41 2.59 2.15
C ARG A 72 -12.05 1.96 1.90
N SER A 73 -11.79 0.85 2.57
CA SER A 73 -10.60 0.03 2.32
C SER A 73 -10.95 -1.19 1.47
N ASP A 74 -10.05 -1.55 0.56
CA ASP A 74 -10.06 -2.84 -0.16
C ASP A 74 -8.61 -3.33 -0.34
N THR A 75 -8.45 -4.51 -0.94
CA THR A 75 -7.18 -5.03 -1.46
C THR A 75 -6.62 -4.09 -2.53
N ASP A 76 -5.34 -4.21 -2.88
CA ASP A 76 -4.74 -3.39 -3.95
C ASP A 76 -5.39 -3.63 -5.34
N ASN A 77 -6.31 -4.60 -5.46
CA ASN A 77 -7.03 -4.97 -6.67
C ASN A 77 -8.51 -4.54 -6.59
N HIS A 78 -8.78 -3.27 -6.85
CA HIS A 78 -10.13 -2.69 -6.78
C HIS A 78 -10.38 -1.67 -7.89
N SER A 79 -11.61 -1.19 -7.98
CA SER A 79 -12.02 -0.14 -8.91
C SER A 79 -11.35 1.20 -8.60
N CYS A 80 -10.91 1.93 -9.63
CA CYS A 80 -10.31 3.26 -9.46
C CYS A 80 -10.91 4.33 -10.37
N ALA A 81 -10.59 5.61 -10.08
CA ALA A 81 -11.06 6.78 -10.83
C ALA A 81 -12.59 6.83 -11.02
N GLY A 82 -13.36 6.50 -9.98
CA GLY A 82 -14.84 6.47 -10.03
C GLY A 82 -15.37 5.39 -10.97
N ASN A 83 -14.81 4.18 -10.93
CA ASN A 83 -15.16 3.05 -11.79
C ASN A 83 -14.83 3.23 -13.28
N ARG A 84 -13.89 4.12 -13.60
CA ARG A 84 -13.36 4.35 -14.95
C ARG A 84 -12.01 3.66 -15.18
N GLY A 85 -11.54 2.91 -14.19
CA GLY A 85 -10.30 2.18 -14.23
C GLY A 85 -10.27 1.06 -13.20
N TRP A 86 -9.21 0.27 -13.24
CA TRP A 86 -9.02 -0.86 -12.34
C TRP A 86 -7.58 -0.91 -11.83
N CYS A 87 -7.40 -1.09 -10.53
CA CYS A 87 -6.08 -1.22 -9.93
C CYS A 87 -5.46 -2.58 -10.29
N ARG A 88 -4.30 -2.58 -10.95
CA ARG A 88 -3.54 -3.79 -11.32
C ARG A 88 -2.05 -3.59 -11.11
N SER A 89 -1.31 -4.68 -10.89
CA SER A 89 0.16 -4.65 -10.81
C SER A 89 0.78 -4.11 -12.11
N SER A 90 0.21 -4.46 -13.27
CA SER A 90 0.57 -3.93 -14.58
C SER A 90 -0.67 -3.61 -15.40
N CYS A 91 -0.60 -2.54 -16.20
CA CYS A 91 -1.65 -2.16 -17.12
C CYS A 91 -1.51 -2.89 -18.45
N ARG A 92 -2.63 -3.20 -19.09
CA ARG A 92 -2.62 -3.86 -20.41
C ARG A 92 -2.18 -2.88 -21.50
N SER A 93 -1.83 -3.39 -22.68
CA SER A 93 -1.33 -2.58 -23.81
C SER A 93 -2.32 -1.47 -24.25
N TYR A 94 -3.61 -1.74 -24.15
CA TYR A 94 -4.70 -0.81 -24.45
C TYR A 94 -5.11 0.09 -23.27
N GLU A 95 -4.43 -0.03 -22.13
CA GLU A 95 -4.64 0.80 -20.94
C GLU A 95 -3.44 1.74 -20.76
N TYR A 96 -3.67 2.87 -20.09
CA TYR A 96 -2.60 3.72 -19.57
C TYR A 96 -2.62 3.72 -18.05
N LYS A 97 -1.45 3.97 -17.46
CA LYS A 97 -1.30 4.18 -16.02
C LYS A 97 -1.76 5.59 -15.67
N ASP A 98 -2.87 5.70 -14.95
CA ASP A 98 -3.33 6.95 -14.38
C ASP A 98 -2.54 7.24 -13.09
N ASN A 99 -1.47 8.04 -13.21
CA ASN A 99 -0.61 8.39 -12.08
C ASN A 99 -1.37 9.10 -10.96
N ARG A 100 -2.39 9.91 -11.29
CA ARG A 100 -3.16 10.68 -10.30
C ARG A 100 -3.98 9.76 -9.41
N ASN A 101 -4.62 8.75 -10.00
CA ASN A 101 -5.45 7.80 -9.27
C ASN A 101 -4.67 6.56 -8.81
N SER A 102 -3.41 6.40 -9.18
CA SER A 102 -2.60 5.24 -8.75
C SER A 102 -2.30 5.24 -7.25
N LEU A 103 -2.32 6.40 -6.58
CA LEU A 103 -2.09 6.48 -5.15
C LEU A 103 -3.10 5.65 -4.35
N GLN A 104 -4.37 5.64 -4.77
CA GLN A 104 -5.41 4.87 -4.09
C GLN A 104 -5.24 3.35 -4.25
N CYS A 105 -4.51 2.90 -5.28
CA CYS A 105 -4.25 1.49 -5.56
C CYS A 105 -3.12 0.89 -4.72
N GLY A 106 -2.49 1.66 -3.82
CA GLY A 106 -1.42 1.15 -2.96
C GLY A 106 -0.19 0.73 -3.77
N SER A 107 0.12 -0.58 -3.79
CA SER A 107 1.25 -1.10 -4.57
C SER A 107 0.94 -1.21 -6.06
N TYR A 108 -0.33 -1.15 -6.47
CA TYR A 108 -0.77 -1.30 -7.86
C TYR A 108 -0.86 0.04 -8.59
N ASN A 109 -1.16 -0.01 -9.88
CA ASN A 109 -1.38 1.13 -10.75
C ASN A 109 -2.87 1.23 -11.09
N CYS A 110 -3.43 2.44 -11.12
CA CYS A 110 -4.77 2.63 -11.65
C CYS A 110 -4.72 2.55 -13.17
N CYS A 111 -5.20 1.45 -13.74
CA CYS A 111 -5.18 1.21 -15.18
C CYS A 111 -6.50 1.66 -15.79
N ARG A 112 -6.43 2.66 -16.68
CA ARG A 112 -7.59 3.21 -17.38
C ARG A 112 -7.51 2.90 -18.86
N PRO A 113 -8.63 2.63 -19.55
CA PRO A 113 -8.63 2.46 -21.00
C PRO A 113 -8.05 3.72 -21.66
N LYS A 114 -7.08 3.55 -22.56
CA LYS A 114 -6.76 4.59 -23.55
C LYS A 114 -8.05 4.72 -24.36
N ALA A 115 -8.63 5.93 -24.44
CA ALA A 115 -9.91 6.13 -25.10
C ALA A 115 -9.97 5.36 -26.44
N GLY A 116 -11.08 4.64 -26.65
CA GLY A 116 -11.49 4.20 -27.98
C GLY A 116 -12.16 5.36 -28.71
#